data_AF-A0A2M9B916-F1
#
_entry.id   AF-A0A2M9B916-F1
#
_cell.length_a   1.000
_cell.length_b   1.000
_cell.length_c   1.000
_cell.angle_alpha   90.00
_cell.angle_beta   90.00
_cell.angle_gamma   90.00
#
_symmetry.space_group_name_H-M   'P 1'
#
loop_
_entity.id
_entity.type
_entity.pdbx_description
1 polymer ?
#
loop_
_entity_poly.entity_id
_entity_poly.type
_entity_poly.pdbx_seq_one_letter_code
_entity_poly.pdbx_strand_id
1 'polypeptide(L)'
;MAQQQNNSAPGWVAPGGLSPIPKEALFRLLDEENIQEKDLPKKLKHLADKLRPTYEQTAGTTLQAADMDAFRALVGREATEWLARRPHA
;
A
#
# COMPACT_ATOMS: atom_id res chain seq x y z
N MET A 1 -21.19 -4.74 -26.11
CA MET A 1 -19.94 -4.71 -25.33
C MET A 1 -20.30 -4.17 -23.96
N ALA A 2 -20.56 -5.06 -23.01
CA ALA A 2 -21.15 -4.71 -21.72
C ALA A 2 -20.10 -4.78 -20.61
N GLN A 3 -20.12 -3.75 -19.77
CA GLN A 3 -19.67 -3.73 -18.38
C GLN A 3 -18.16 -3.78 -18.15
N GLN A 4 -17.54 -2.62 -18.36
CA GLN A 4 -16.56 -2.08 -17.40
C GLN A 4 -17.25 -1.95 -16.04
N GLN A 5 -17.40 -3.06 -15.33
CA GLN A 5 -17.66 -3.03 -13.89
C GLN A 5 -16.35 -2.60 -13.24
N ASN A 6 -16.25 -1.28 -13.15
CA ASN A 6 -15.45 -0.53 -12.21
C ASN A 6 -15.63 -1.20 -10.83
N ASN A 7 -14.65 -2.03 -10.47
CA ASN A 7 -14.66 -2.80 -9.23
C ASN A 7 -14.58 -1.79 -8.09
N SER A 8 -15.76 -1.45 -7.57
CA SER A 8 -15.95 -0.55 -6.45
C SER A 8 -15.43 -1.26 -5.20
N ALA A 9 -14.12 -1.24 -4.99
CA ALA A 9 -13.58 -1.46 -3.65
C ALA A 9 -14.02 -0.25 -2.80
N PRO A 10 -14.62 -0.46 -1.60
CA PRO A 10 -15.06 0.64 -0.76
C PRO A 10 -13.86 1.52 -0.47
N GLY A 11 -13.87 2.71 -1.07
CA GLY A 11 -12.76 3.66 -1.07
C GLY A 11 -12.49 4.13 0.34
N TRP A 12 -11.57 3.44 1.01
CA TRP A 12 -10.92 3.91 2.22
C TRP A 12 -10.11 5.15 1.82
N VAL A 13 -10.74 6.32 1.85
CA VAL A 13 -10.06 7.59 1.61
C VAL A 13 -9.08 7.81 2.76
N ALA A 14 -7.79 7.72 2.49
CA ALA A 14 -6.77 7.94 3.52
C ALA A 14 -6.85 9.41 3.97
N PRO A 15 -6.70 9.70 5.28
CA PRO A 15 -6.68 11.07 5.78
C PRO A 15 -5.50 11.82 5.15
N GLY A 16 -5.79 12.92 4.44
CA GLY A 16 -4.79 13.74 3.72
C GLY A 16 -5.08 13.97 2.23
N GLY A 17 -6.15 13.37 1.67
CA GLY A 17 -6.49 13.54 0.25
C GLY A 17 -5.67 12.65 -0.69
N LEU A 18 -4.81 11.79 -0.13
CA LEU A 18 -4.16 10.71 -0.87
C LEU A 18 -5.18 9.62 -1.16
N SER A 19 -5.11 9.07 -2.37
CA SER A 19 -5.93 7.92 -2.75
C SER A 19 -5.69 6.74 -1.79
N PRO A 20 -6.65 5.81 -1.63
CA PRO A 20 -6.40 4.59 -0.89
C PRO A 20 -5.11 3.93 -1.41
N ILE A 21 -4.17 3.64 -0.51
CA ILE A 21 -3.02 2.82 -0.89
C ILE A 21 -3.51 1.42 -1.26
N PRO A 22 -2.94 0.77 -2.30
CA PRO A 22 -3.40 -0.53 -2.76
C PRO A 22 -3.01 -1.61 -1.75
N LYS A 23 -3.86 -1.79 -0.71
CA LYS A 23 -3.63 -2.69 0.42
C LYS A 23 -3.40 -4.13 -0.04
N GLU A 24 -4.16 -4.60 -1.02
CA GLU A 24 -3.99 -5.95 -1.58
C GLU A 24 -2.59 -6.16 -2.17
N ALA A 25 -2.09 -5.19 -2.94
CA ALA A 25 -0.74 -5.26 -3.49
C ALA A 25 0.33 -5.18 -2.38
N LEU A 26 0.09 -4.38 -1.34
CA LEU A 26 0.98 -4.28 -0.19
C LEU A 26 1.06 -5.61 0.57
N PHE A 27 -0.10 -6.20 0.89
CA PHE A 27 -0.16 -7.45 1.65
C PHE A 27 0.43 -8.61 0.86
N ARG A 28 0.20 -8.63 -0.46
CA ARG A 28 0.83 -9.59 -1.37
C ARG A 28 2.35 -9.42 -1.39
N LEU A 29 2.87 -8.20 -1.49
CA LEU A 29 4.32 -7.94 -1.42
C LEU A 29 4.91 -8.38 -0.07
N LEU A 30 4.24 -8.09 1.04
CA LEU A 30 4.66 -8.54 2.37
C LEU A 30 4.74 -10.06 2.46
N ASP A 31 3.80 -10.77 1.81
CA ASP A 31 3.78 -12.23 1.77
C ASP A 31 4.84 -12.82 0.83
N GLU A 32 4.92 -12.32 -0.41
CA GLU A 32 5.88 -12.76 -1.43
C GLU A 32 7.33 -12.57 -0.97
N GLU A 33 7.62 -11.47 -0.28
CA GLU A 33 8.96 -11.20 0.28
C GLU A 33 9.15 -11.73 1.71
N ASN A 34 8.15 -12.41 2.28
CA ASN A 34 8.15 -12.90 3.66
C ASN A 34 8.60 -11.83 4.69
N ILE A 35 8.09 -10.61 4.53
CA ILE A 35 8.48 -9.48 5.37
C ILE A 35 7.87 -9.65 6.75
N GLN A 36 8.72 -9.65 7.77
CA GLN A 36 8.31 -9.67 9.17
C GLN A 36 8.26 -8.25 9.73
N GLU A 37 7.50 -8.06 10.82
CA GLU A 37 7.34 -6.74 11.47
C GLU A 37 8.69 -6.12 11.85
N LYS A 38 9.65 -6.95 12.31
CA LYS A 38 11.02 -6.55 12.65
C LYS A 38 11.83 -6.00 11.46
N ASP A 39 11.52 -6.46 10.25
CA ASP A 39 12.20 -6.09 9.00
C ASP A 39 11.47 -4.96 8.28
N LEU A 40 10.21 -4.72 8.63
CA LEU A 40 9.37 -3.69 8.06
C LEU A 40 10.05 -2.29 8.04
N PRO A 41 10.63 -1.75 9.12
CA PRO A 41 11.27 -0.43 9.05
C PRO A 41 12.46 -0.38 8.06
N LYS A 42 13.17 -1.50 7.88
CA LYS A 42 14.29 -1.61 6.91
C LYS A 42 13.78 -1.76 5.48
N LYS A 43 12.64 -2.44 5.31
CA LYS A 43 12.02 -2.75 4.03
C LYS A 43 10.96 -1.74 3.60
N LEU A 44 10.60 -0.79 4.45
CA LEU A 44 9.54 0.18 4.21
C LEU A 44 9.76 1.00 2.94
N LYS A 45 11.00 1.47 2.75
CA LYS A 45 11.40 2.19 1.53
C LYS A 45 11.25 1.31 0.29
N HIS A 46 11.62 0.03 0.39
CA HIS A 46 11.51 -0.92 -0.71
C HIS A 46 10.05 -1.22 -1.06
N LEU A 47 9.22 -1.49 -0.04
CA LEU A 47 7.79 -1.72 -0.20
C LEU A 47 7.11 -0.52 -0.85
N ALA A 48 7.37 0.70 -0.36
CA ALA A 48 6.82 1.91 -0.95
C ALA A 48 7.28 2.09 -2.41
N ASP A 49 8.54 1.82 -2.73
CA ASP A 49 9.04 1.91 -4.10
C ASP A 49 8.37 0.91 -5.04
N LYS A 50 8.16 -0.34 -4.59
CA LYS A 50 7.42 -1.38 -5.30
C LYS A 50 5.93 -1.07 -5.45
N LEU A 51 5.33 -0.47 -4.43
CA LEU A 51 3.90 -0.14 -4.40
C LEU A 51 3.57 1.13 -5.18
N ARG A 52 4.54 2.04 -5.30
CA ARG A 52 4.41 3.32 -6.02
C ARG A 52 3.82 3.16 -7.42
N PRO A 53 4.35 2.35 -8.34
CA PRO A 53 3.80 2.24 -9.70
C PRO A 53 2.35 1.74 -9.70
N THR A 54 2.00 0.82 -8.78
CA THR A 54 0.62 0.37 -8.62
C THR A 54 -0.27 1.50 -8.11
N TYR A 55 0.19 2.23 -7.08
CA TYR A 55 -0.52 3.39 -6.54
C TYR A 55 -0.76 4.45 -7.61
N GLU A 56 0.27 4.83 -8.38
CA GLU A 56 0.19 5.83 -9.45
C GLU A 56 -0.80 5.41 -10.55
N GLN A 57 -0.82 4.11 -10.90
CA GLN A 57 -1.80 3.56 -11.84
C GLN A 57 -3.23 3.61 -11.29
N THR A 58 -3.45 3.21 -10.03
CA THR A 58 -4.79 3.22 -9.41
C THR A 58 -5.29 4.62 -9.10
N ALA A 59 -4.42 5.51 -8.66
CA ALA A 59 -4.76 6.89 -8.33
C ALA A 59 -4.93 7.73 -9.61
N GLY A 60 -4.37 7.30 -10.74
CA GLY A 60 -4.35 8.09 -11.98
C GLY A 60 -3.51 9.36 -11.88
N THR A 61 -2.62 9.44 -10.89
CA THR A 61 -1.76 10.59 -10.60
C THR A 61 -0.39 10.11 -10.15
N THR A 62 0.65 10.83 -10.57
CA THR A 62 2.03 10.59 -10.18
C THR A 62 2.26 11.06 -8.75
N LEU A 63 2.80 10.19 -7.90
CA LEU A 63 3.10 10.51 -6.51
C LEU A 63 4.25 11.54 -6.49
N GLN A 64 4.01 12.72 -5.95
CA GLN A 64 5.05 13.75 -5.87
C GLN A 64 6.08 13.41 -4.80
N ALA A 65 7.27 14.01 -4.90
CA ALA A 65 8.33 13.83 -3.90
C ALA A 65 7.91 14.31 -2.49
N ALA A 66 7.02 15.31 -2.42
CA ALA A 66 6.44 15.79 -1.16
C ALA A 66 5.54 14.72 -0.51
N ASP A 67 4.78 13.97 -1.32
CA ASP A 67 3.86 12.93 -0.84
C ASP A 67 4.55 11.59 -0.59
N MET A 68 5.79 11.40 -1.06
CA MET A 68 6.55 10.17 -0.85
C MET A 68 6.75 9.83 0.63
N ASP A 69 6.95 10.83 1.48
CA ASP A 69 7.13 10.61 2.92
C ASP A 69 5.81 10.18 3.59
N ALA A 70 4.72 10.88 3.29
CA ALA A 70 3.38 10.52 3.73
C ALA A 70 2.96 9.13 3.22
N PHE A 71 3.26 8.81 1.97
CA PHE A 71 2.98 7.50 1.37
C PHE A 71 3.77 6.39 2.06
N ARG A 72 5.06 6.60 2.35
CA ARG A 72 5.86 5.63 3.13
C ARG A 72 5.27 5.43 4.53
N ALA A 73 4.87 6.50 5.20
CA ALA A 73 4.24 6.40 6.51
C ALA A 73 2.93 5.60 6.46
N LEU A 74 2.11 5.81 5.42
CA LEU A 74 0.87 5.04 5.19
C LEU A 74 1.16 3.57 4.92
N VAL A 75 2.10 3.26 4.01
CA VAL A 75 2.53 1.90 3.71
C VAL A 75 3.02 1.20 4.97
N GLY A 76 3.78 1.90 5.81
CA GLY A 76 4.31 1.35 7.05
C GLY A 76 3.23 1.05 8.06
N ARG A 77 2.28 1.98 8.25
CA ARG A 77 1.16 1.78 9.15
C ARG A 77 0.30 0.58 8.74
N GLU A 78 -0.08 0.50 7.46
CA GLU A 78 -0.92 -0.62 6.97
C GLU A 78 -0.17 -1.95 7.01
N ALA A 79 1.12 -1.94 6.68
CA ALA A 79 1.94 -3.14 6.75
C ALA A 79 2.12 -3.62 8.20
N THR A 80 2.40 -2.73 9.15
CA THR A 80 2.44 -3.07 10.58
C THR A 80 1.10 -3.63 11.04
N GLU A 81 -0.02 -2.97 10.70
CA GLU A 81 -1.35 -3.43 11.11
C GLU A 81 -1.68 -4.82 10.55
N TRP A 82 -1.30 -5.09 9.29
CA TRP A 82 -1.46 -6.41 8.67
C TRP A 82 -0.59 -7.47 9.33
N LEU A 83 0.68 -7.18 9.56
CA LEU A 83 1.63 -8.11 10.18
C LEU A 83 1.25 -8.40 11.64
N ALA A 84 0.79 -7.39 12.39
CA ALA A 84 0.29 -7.56 13.75
C ALA A 84 -1.01 -8.37 13.82
N ARG A 85 -1.81 -8.39 12.74
CA ARG A 85 -3.04 -9.20 12.64
C ARG A 85 -2.78 -10.64 12.18
N ARG A 86 -1.62 -10.94 11.61
CA ARG A 86 -1.29 -12.32 11.26
C ARG A 86 -1.09 -13.10 12.56
N PRO A 87 -1.81 -14.23 12.78
CA PRO A 87 -1.47 -15.11 13.88
C PRO A 87 -0.01 -15.52 13.70
N HIS A 88 0.81 -15.28 14.72
CA HIS A 88 2.17 -15.80 14.78
C HIS A 88 2.07 -17.32 14.63
N ALA A 89 2.38 -17.82 13.44
CA ALA A 89 2.50 -19.25 13.18
C ALA A 89 3.80 -19.78 13.80
#